data_AF-A0A6B2GEW3-F1
#
_entry.id   AF-A0A6B2GEW3-F1
#
_cell.length_a   1.000
_cell.length_b   1.000
_cell.length_c   1.000
_cell.angle_alpha   90.00
_cell.angle_beta   90.00
_cell.angle_gamma   90.00
#
_symmetry.space_group_name_H-M   'P 1'
#
loop_
_entity.id
_entity.type
_entity.pdbx_description
1 polymer ?
#
loop_
_entity_poly.entity_id
_entity_poly.type
_entity_poly.pdbx_seq_one_letter_code
_entity_poly.pdbx_strand_id
1 'polypeptide(L)' 'MNEGNSSKFYNIGLSYKKADVATRSKFSISPDNQIKLLNTLKQKGSEGAVVISTCNRIEIFGFAKHPFELIEELCN' A
#
# COMPACT_ATOMS: atom_id res chain seq x y z
N MET A 1 29.69 2.04 -12.48
CA MET A 1 28.78 1.17 -11.71
C MET A 1 27.71 2.09 -11.13
N ASN A 2 26.49 2.08 -11.67
CA ASN A 2 25.41 2.97 -11.22
C ASN A 2 24.64 2.30 -10.07
N GLU A 3 25.00 2.58 -8.82
CA GLU A 3 24.14 2.31 -7.65
C GLU A 3 23.10 3.43 -7.47
N GLY A 4 22.24 3.64 -8.47
CA GLY A 4 21.21 4.69 -8.41
C GLY A 4 19.86 4.18 -8.88
N ASN A 5 18.86 4.21 -7.99
CA ASN A 5 17.41 4.04 -8.27
C ASN A 5 16.87 2.63 -8.58
N SER A 6 17.25 1.59 -7.83
CA SER A 6 16.46 0.34 -7.86
C SER A 6 15.21 0.48 -6.99
N SER A 7 14.04 0.09 -7.52
CA SER A 7 12.84 -0.13 -6.72
C SER A 7 13.15 -1.20 -5.64
N LYS A 8 12.51 -1.07 -4.48
CA LYS A 8 12.53 -2.07 -3.41
C LYS A 8 11.12 -2.56 -3.16
N PHE A 9 11.01 -3.81 -2.72
CA PHE A 9 9.75 -4.38 -2.30
C PHE A 9 9.45 -3.99 -0.85
N TYR A 10 8.35 -3.30 -0.63
CA TYR A 10 7.90 -2.86 0.68
C TYR A 10 6.58 -3.54 1.06
N ASN A 11 6.38 -3.72 2.36
CA ASN A 11 5.08 -3.93 2.96
C ASN A 11 4.81 -2.75 3.90
N ILE A 12 3.68 -2.09 3.68
CA ILE A 12 3.16 -1.06 4.58
C ILE A 12 1.74 -1.42 5.00
N GLY A 13 1.34 -1.04 6.21
CA GLY A 13 -0.02 -1.30 6.66
C GLY A 13 -0.24 -1.29 8.16
N LEU A 14 -1.48 -1.60 8.54
CA LEU A 14 -1.94 -1.70 9.91
C LEU A 14 -2.53 -3.09 10.15
N SER A 15 -2.25 -3.67 11.31
CA SER A 15 -2.85 -4.91 11.77
C SER A 15 -3.45 -4.74 13.15
N TYR A 16 -4.38 -5.64 13.51
CA TYR A 16 -5.02 -5.66 14.83
C TYR A 16 -4.03 -5.71 16.01
N LYS A 17 -2.78 -6.16 15.78
CA LYS A 17 -1.74 -6.19 16.81
C LYS A 17 -1.17 -4.81 17.15
N LYS A 18 -1.22 -3.87 16.20
CA LYS A 18 -0.58 -2.55 16.30
C LYS A 18 -1.58 -1.39 16.27
N ALA A 19 -2.84 -1.65 15.95
CA ALA A 19 -3.89 -0.65 15.85
C ALA A 19 -5.24 -1.23 16.28
N ASP A 20 -6.02 -0.42 17.00
CA ASP A 20 -7.38 -0.75 17.42
C ASP A 20 -8.36 -0.80 16.24
N VAL A 21 -9.61 -1.21 16.50
CA VAL A 21 -10.64 -1.29 15.46
C VAL A 21 -10.93 0.09 14.87
N ALA A 22 -11.08 1.12 15.70
CA ALA A 22 -11.40 2.47 15.25
C ALA A 22 -10.34 3.03 14.30
N THR A 23 -9.06 2.83 14.60
CA THR A 23 -7.95 3.25 13.72
C THR A 23 -7.96 2.44 12.43
N ARG A 24 -8.10 1.12 12.49
CA ARG A 24 -8.10 0.26 11.28
C ARG A 24 -9.29 0.53 10.37
N SER A 25 -10.45 0.87 10.92
CA SER A 25 -11.64 1.23 10.16
C SER A 25 -11.44 2.51 9.33
N LYS A 26 -10.63 3.47 9.81
CA LYS A 26 -10.32 4.70 9.05
C LYS A 26 -9.56 4.42 7.76
N PHE A 27 -8.77 3.36 7.74
CA PHE A 27 -7.98 2.93 6.58
C PHE A 27 -8.65 1.79 5.83
N SER A 28 -9.90 1.43 6.11
CA SER A 28 -10.55 0.35 5.37
C SER A 28 -10.83 0.77 3.93
N ILE A 29 -10.18 0.10 2.97
CA ILE A 29 -10.37 0.40 1.53
C ILE A 29 -11.48 -0.50 0.96
N SER A 30 -12.50 0.13 0.37
CA SER A 30 -13.57 -0.55 -0.39
C SER A 30 -13.02 -1.28 -1.62
N PRO A 31 -13.69 -2.32 -2.14
CA PRO A 31 -13.23 -3.02 -3.35
C PRO A 31 -12.96 -2.08 -4.54
N ASP A 32 -13.81 -1.08 -4.77
CA ASP A 32 -13.62 -0.10 -5.85
C ASP A 32 -12.38 0.76 -5.64
N ASN A 33 -12.09 1.17 -4.41
CA ASN A 33 -10.91 1.96 -4.09
C ASN A 33 -9.63 1.11 -4.17
N GLN A 34 -9.68 -0.20 -3.90
CA GLN A 34 -8.55 -1.10 -4.12
C GLN A 34 -8.19 -1.18 -5.61
N ILE A 35 -9.20 -1.25 -6.49
CA ILE A 35 -9.00 -1.23 -7.95
C ILE A 35 -8.39 0.10 -8.40
N LYS A 36 -8.90 1.24 -7.91
CA LYS A 36 -8.35 2.57 -8.20
C LYS A 36 -6.89 2.71 -7.76
N LEU A 37 -6.58 2.24 -6.56
CA LEU A 37 -5.23 2.21 -6.01
C LEU A 37 -4.27 1.41 -6.91
N LEU A 38 -4.64 0.18 -7.25
CA LEU A 38 -3.84 -0.67 -8.14
C LEU A 38 -3.65 -0.04 -9.53
N ASN A 39 -4.69 0.58 -10.08
CA ASN A 39 -4.60 1.29 -11.36
C ASN A 39 -3.68 2.52 -11.27
N THR A 40 -3.72 3.27 -10.17
CA THR A 40 -2.84 4.43 -9.94
C THR A 40 -1.39 4.00 -9.84
N LEU A 41 -1.10 2.94 -9.08
CA LEU A 41 0.25 2.36 -8.97
C LEU A 41 0.76 1.86 -10.33
N LYS A 42 -0.10 1.22 -11.12
CA LYS A 42 0.23 0.78 -12.48
C LYS A 42 0.54 1.97 -13.40
N GLN A 43 -0.24 3.06 -13.34
CA GLN A 43 0.01 4.28 -14.13
C GLN A 43 1.30 4.98 -13.73
N LYS A 44 1.69 4.92 -12.45
CA LYS A 44 2.96 5.44 -11.94
C LYS A 44 4.18 4.59 -12.31
N GLY A 45 3.98 3.47 -13.01
CA GLY A 45 5.06 2.58 -13.46
C GLY A 45 5.56 1.62 -12.38
N SER A 46 4.76 1.34 -11.35
CA SER A 46 5.10 0.28 -10.38
C SER A 46 5.08 -1.09 -11.08
N GLU A 47 6.08 -1.92 -10.79
CA GLU A 47 6.22 -3.27 -11.34
C GLU A 47 5.09 -4.21 -10.88
N GLY A 48 4.45 -3.88 -9.75
CA GLY A 48 3.32 -4.63 -9.23
C GLY A 48 3.03 -4.29 -7.78
N ALA A 49 1.77 -4.43 -7.39
CA ALA A 49 1.32 -4.27 -6.03
C ALA A 49 0.18 -5.25 -5.70
N VAL A 50 0.07 -5.60 -4.43
CA VAL A 50 -0.99 -6.42 -3.86
C VAL A 50 -1.57 -5.69 -2.66
N VAL A 51 -2.89 -5.57 -2.63
CA VAL A 51 -3.62 -4.94 -1.53
C VAL A 51 -4.39 -6.02 -0.78
N ILE A 52 -4.21 -6.07 0.54
CA ILE A 52 -4.95 -6.95 1.43
C ILE A 52 -5.75 -6.06 2.37
N SER A 53 -7.07 -6.02 2.23
CA SER A 53 -7.97 -5.29 3.13
C SER A 53 -8.98 -6.27 3.72
N THR A 54 -8.82 -6.57 5.01
CA THR A 54 -9.68 -7.50 5.75
C THR A 54 -10.09 -6.86 7.08
N CYS A 55 -10.97 -7.51 7.84
CA CYS A 55 -11.33 -7.05 9.18
C CYS A 55 -10.17 -7.02 10.18
N ASN A 56 -9.03 -7.68 9.89
CA ASN A 56 -7.89 -7.84 10.81
C ASN A 56 -6.64 -7.06 10.39
N ARG A 57 -6.51 -6.72 9.11
CA ARG A 57 -5.38 -6.00 8.57
C ARG A 57 -5.75 -5.24 7.31
N ILE A 58 -5.08 -4.11 7.12
CA ILE A 58 -4.91 -3.51 5.82
C ILE A 58 -3.43 -3.38 5.51
N GLU A 59 -2.99 -3.97 4.40
CA GLU A 59 -1.59 -4.01 3.98
C GLU A 59 -1.49 -3.80 2.47
N ILE A 60 -0.50 -3.02 2.05
CA ILE A 60 -0.09 -2.87 0.65
C ILE A 60 1.32 -3.42 0.55
N PHE A 61 1.48 -4.37 -0.36
CA PHE A 61 2.76 -4.93 -0.77
C PHE A 61 3.06 -4.38 -2.16
N GLY A 62 4.25 -3.87 -2.42
CA GLY A 62 4.57 -3.36 -3.75
C GLY A 62 5.98 -2.85 -3.92
N PHE A 63 6.34 -2.62 -5.18
CA PHE A 63 7.62 -2.01 -5.55
C PHE A 63 7.50 -0.49 -5.55
N ALA A 64 8.41 0.16 -4.82
CA ALA A 64 8.53 1.62 -4.73
C ALA A 64 10.00 2.01 -4.55
N LYS A 65 10.35 3.28 -4.77
CA LYS A 65 11.70 3.75 -4.40
C LYS A 65 11.80 3.95 -2.89
N HIS A 66 10.74 4.49 -2.31
CA HIS A 66 10.61 4.76 -0.88
C HIS A 66 9.24 4.32 -0.37
N PRO A 67 9.12 3.90 0.91
CA PRO A 67 7.85 3.43 1.45
C PRO A 67 6.76 4.51 1.49
N PHE A 68 7.13 5.80 1.53
CA PHE A 68 6.15 6.90 1.56
C PHE A 68 5.27 6.94 0.30
N GLU A 69 5.80 6.49 -0.85
CA GLU A 69 5.05 6.44 -2.11
C GLU A 69 3.83 5.50 -1.99
N LEU A 70 3.96 4.40 -1.22
CA LEU A 70 2.82 3.51 -0.94
C LEU A 70 1.92 4.05 0.17
N ILE A 71 2.49 4.79 1.13
CA ILE A 71 1.73 5.37 2.25
C ILE A 71 0.79 6.48 1.77
N GLU A 72 1.28 7.35 0.88
CA GLU A 72 0.45 8.40 0.26
C GLU A 72 -0.79 7.80 -0.42
N GLU A 73 -0.61 6.69 -1.12
CA GLU A 73 -1.71 5.99 -1.78
C GLU A 73 -2.71 5.32 -0.83
N LEU A 74 -2.27 4.92 0.37
CA LEU A 74 -3.14 4.38 1.41
C LEU A 74 -3.94 5.48 2.14
N CYS A 75 -3.40 6.70 2.20
CA CYS A 75 -3.96 7.82 2.94
C CYS A 75 -4.83 8.76 2.08
N ASN A 76 -4.81 8.60 0.76
CA ASN A 76 -5.66 9.31 -0.20
C ASN A 76 -7.07 8.71 -0.29
#